data_AF-A0A2E9SLV9-F1
#
_entry.id   AF-A0A2E9SLV9-F1
#
_cell.length_a   1.000
_cell.length_b   1.000
_cell.length_c   1.000
_cell.angle_alpha   90.00
_cell.angle_beta   90.00
_cell.angle_gamma   90.00
#
_symmetry.space_group_name_H-M   'P 1'
#
loop_
_entity.id
_entity.type
_entity.pdbx_description
1 polymer ?
#
loop_
_entity_poly.entity_id
_entity_poly.type
_entity_poly.pdbx_seq_one_letter_code
_entity_poly.pdbx_strand_id
1 'polypeptide(L)'
;MSFRLSLLPLAAAVMCTACSLTPVQSSGQVAPETVPDGERMASLETALADALIQIEKLKARSEQDGGLPAMPPNAQTGACYARMLTPPKYIDRRASRIVKEATERLEMQPARTEWQEEQVVVSEAYTKLELVPATYKWVEERTEVLPAKQRQELVRPAEYESREEKILVKPAEWVWRPGRGELEKIDEETGEILHQVEIPAKYRTVERQVLVSPPEYRTIHEPAVFETVRKRVVDQPEHTVEVKVPAVYKTVKVQKVVEPAKLIRVPVPAEYEEYSYLEKIADEELVWRQIPCKRDLDDDKLLRQVQKQLNERGFDAGYADGILGKRTEAAIHAFQQKQGLATGRLSVETIQSLGIAF
;
A
#
# COMPACT_ATOMS: atom_id res chain seq x y z
N MET A 1 -13.96 -0.16 -36.20
CA MET A 1 -13.71 0.73 -35.05
C MET A 1 -12.98 -0.11 -34.00
N SER A 2 -11.67 -0.25 -34.17
CA SER A 2 -10.64 0.47 -33.40
C SER A 2 -10.35 -0.25 -32.09
N PHE A 3 -9.23 -0.97 -31.98
CA PHE A 3 -8.26 -0.69 -30.93
C PHE A 3 -6.86 -1.15 -31.36
N ARG A 4 -5.92 -0.21 -31.19
CA ARG A 4 -4.55 -0.20 -31.70
C ARG A 4 -3.61 -0.98 -30.77
N LEU A 5 -2.68 -1.73 -31.34
CA LEU A 5 -1.44 -2.16 -30.68
C LEU A 5 -0.34 -1.16 -31.05
N SER A 6 0.34 -0.59 -30.06
CA SER A 6 1.52 0.27 -30.25
C SER A 6 2.64 -0.12 -29.29
N LEU A 7 3.83 -0.28 -29.88
CA LEU A 7 5.14 -0.63 -29.32
C LEU A 7 5.73 0.39 -28.31
N LEU A 8 6.45 -0.12 -27.28
CA LEU A 8 7.79 0.26 -26.69
C LEU A 8 8.11 1.75 -26.34
N PRO A 9 9.22 2.14 -25.65
CA PRO A 9 10.23 1.44 -24.83
C PRO A 9 10.68 2.15 -23.50
N LEU A 10 11.66 1.54 -22.81
CA LEU A 10 12.83 2.10 -22.06
C LEU A 10 12.73 2.96 -20.77
N ALA A 11 13.48 2.47 -19.76
CA ALA A 11 14.57 3.14 -19.01
C ALA A 11 14.33 3.90 -17.68
N ALA A 12 14.94 3.31 -16.64
CA ALA A 12 15.92 3.88 -15.69
C ALA A 12 15.48 4.83 -14.55
N ALA A 13 15.82 4.44 -13.31
CA ALA A 13 16.97 4.95 -12.52
C ALA A 13 16.70 5.37 -11.05
N VAL A 14 17.56 4.82 -10.15
CA VAL A 14 18.27 5.49 -9.01
C VAL A 14 17.52 5.60 -7.66
N MET A 15 17.92 4.79 -6.66
CA MET A 15 18.78 5.06 -5.45
C MET A 15 18.11 5.95 -4.36
N CYS A 16 18.29 5.81 -3.03
CA CYS A 16 19.16 5.02 -2.16
C CYS A 16 18.68 5.17 -0.68
N THR A 17 18.93 4.17 0.18
CA THR A 17 19.33 4.23 1.63
C THR A 17 18.43 4.96 2.67
N ALA A 18 18.25 4.54 3.94
CA ALA A 18 19.20 3.96 4.90
C ALA A 18 18.57 3.22 6.12
N CYS A 19 19.40 2.36 6.71
CA CYS A 19 19.48 1.64 8.00
C CYS A 19 18.66 2.09 9.25
N SER A 20 18.21 1.12 10.07
CA SER A 20 18.95 0.58 11.24
C SER A 20 18.07 -0.23 12.21
N LEU A 21 18.45 -1.48 12.54
CA LEU A 21 18.22 -2.10 13.85
C LEU A 21 19.41 -3.03 14.17
N THR A 22 19.93 -2.87 15.38
CA THR A 22 21.07 -3.54 15.99
C THR A 22 20.71 -4.93 16.56
N PRO A 23 21.72 -5.75 16.94
CA PRO A 23 21.63 -7.20 16.98
C PRO A 23 21.46 -7.80 18.39
N VAL A 24 21.01 -9.05 18.45
CA VAL A 24 21.25 -9.96 19.59
C VAL A 24 21.69 -11.32 19.06
N GLN A 25 22.85 -11.76 19.55
CA GLN A 25 23.52 -13.02 19.23
C GLN A 25 22.79 -14.23 19.81
N SER A 26 22.81 -15.35 19.08
CA SER A 26 22.95 -16.67 19.69
C SER A 26 23.60 -17.61 18.69
N SER A 27 24.76 -18.10 19.09
CA SER A 27 25.68 -19.01 18.41
C SER A 27 25.06 -20.33 17.96
N GLY A 28 25.46 -20.78 16.77
CA GLY A 28 25.17 -22.12 16.25
C GLY A 28 25.45 -22.27 14.75
N GLN A 29 26.62 -21.81 14.28
CA GLN A 29 27.07 -22.09 12.91
C GLN A 29 27.77 -23.45 12.85
N VAL A 30 27.09 -24.45 12.30
CA VAL A 30 27.75 -25.49 11.49
C VAL A 30 27.97 -24.87 10.12
N ALA A 31 29.21 -24.88 9.65
CA ALA A 31 29.60 -24.32 8.35
C ALA A 31 28.91 -25.07 7.19
N PRO A 32 28.47 -24.37 6.12
CA PRO A 32 28.13 -25.03 4.88
C PRO A 32 29.41 -25.25 4.06
N GLU A 33 29.81 -26.50 3.89
CA GLU A 33 30.80 -26.87 2.87
C GLU A 33 30.16 -26.70 1.49
N THR A 34 30.63 -25.69 0.74
CA THR A 34 30.40 -25.58 -0.70
C THR A 34 31.35 -26.54 -1.41
N VAL A 35 30.87 -27.72 -1.77
CA VAL A 35 31.57 -28.66 -2.66
C VAL A 35 31.34 -28.21 -4.11
N PRO A 36 32.35 -28.23 -5.01
CA PRO A 36 32.20 -27.73 -6.38
C PRO A 36 31.28 -28.65 -7.20
N ASP A 37 30.30 -28.08 -7.91
CA ASP A 37 29.30 -28.81 -8.71
C ASP A 37 29.90 -29.76 -9.77
N GLY A 38 31.16 -29.57 -10.15
CA GLY A 38 31.90 -30.46 -11.07
C GLY A 38 32.19 -31.86 -10.50
N GLU A 39 32.41 -31.98 -9.18
CA GLU A 39 32.67 -33.28 -8.53
C GLU A 39 31.39 -34.11 -8.41
N ARG A 40 30.23 -33.46 -8.28
CA ARG A 40 28.92 -34.12 -8.28
C ARG A 40 28.56 -34.66 -9.65
N MET A 41 28.82 -33.90 -10.71
CA MET A 41 28.58 -34.38 -12.08
C MET A 41 29.51 -35.54 -12.44
N ALA A 42 30.80 -35.45 -12.11
CA ALA A 42 31.74 -36.54 -12.33
C ALA A 42 31.37 -37.80 -11.52
N SER A 43 30.91 -37.66 -10.27
CA SER A 43 30.47 -38.80 -9.44
C SER A 43 29.16 -39.42 -9.90
N LEU A 44 28.27 -38.65 -10.52
CA LEU A 44 27.05 -39.18 -11.16
C LEU A 44 27.37 -39.91 -12.47
N GLU A 45 28.32 -39.42 -13.26
CA GLU A 45 28.78 -40.09 -14.48
C GLU A 45 29.50 -41.41 -14.18
N THR A 46 30.35 -41.45 -13.13
CA THR A 46 30.97 -42.71 -12.69
C THR A 46 29.95 -43.68 -12.10
N ALA A 47 28.98 -43.19 -11.30
CA ALA A 47 27.90 -44.03 -10.77
C ALA A 47 27.00 -44.59 -11.89
N LEU A 48 26.74 -43.81 -12.95
CA LEU A 48 26.00 -44.29 -14.11
C LEU A 48 26.80 -45.33 -14.90
N ALA A 49 28.11 -45.11 -15.10
CA ALA A 49 28.99 -46.07 -15.75
C ALA A 49 29.08 -47.39 -14.97
N ASP A 50 29.24 -47.32 -13.65
CA ASP A 50 29.23 -48.48 -12.77
C ASP A 50 27.88 -49.19 -12.81
N ALA A 51 26.76 -48.46 -12.80
CA ALA A 51 25.42 -49.04 -12.91
C ALA A 51 25.21 -49.75 -14.26
N LEU A 52 25.69 -49.16 -15.37
CA LEU A 52 25.62 -49.77 -16.70
C LEU A 52 26.48 -51.03 -16.78
N ILE A 53 27.69 -51.02 -16.21
CA ILE A 53 28.54 -52.20 -16.09
C ILE A 53 27.86 -53.26 -15.23
N GLN A 54 27.18 -52.88 -14.14
CA GLN A 54 26.42 -53.79 -13.29
C GLN A 54 25.26 -54.44 -14.06
N ILE A 55 24.54 -53.66 -14.88
CA ILE A 55 23.45 -54.15 -15.73
C ILE A 55 23.99 -55.10 -16.79
N GLU A 56 25.13 -54.79 -17.41
CA GLU A 56 25.74 -55.64 -18.43
C GLU A 56 26.31 -56.93 -17.81
N LYS A 57 26.85 -56.85 -16.59
CA LYS A 57 27.29 -58.01 -15.80
C LYS A 57 26.11 -58.88 -15.34
N LEU A 58 24.96 -58.29 -15.03
CA LEU A 58 23.71 -59.00 -14.75
C LEU A 58 23.14 -59.64 -16.01
N LYS A 59 23.19 -58.95 -17.17
CA LYS A 59 22.82 -59.50 -18.48
C LYS A 59 23.72 -60.68 -18.87
N ALA A 60 25.04 -60.54 -18.71
CA ALA A 60 26.00 -61.61 -18.99
C ALA A 60 25.81 -62.81 -18.05
N ARG A 61 25.40 -62.59 -16.79
CA ARG A 61 24.96 -63.67 -15.89
C ARG A 61 23.67 -64.35 -16.37
N SER A 62 22.71 -63.59 -16.87
CA SER A 62 21.47 -64.17 -17.44
C SER A 62 21.70 -64.92 -18.75
N GLU A 63 22.69 -64.53 -19.55
CA GLU A 63 23.04 -65.21 -20.81
C GLU A 63 23.82 -66.52 -20.61
N GLN A 64 24.50 -66.69 -19.46
CA GLN A 64 25.25 -67.92 -19.14
C GLN A 64 24.43 -69.03 -18.47
N ASP A 65 23.17 -68.79 -18.07
CA ASP A 65 22.34 -69.77 -17.34
C ASP A 65 21.14 -70.32 -18.14
N GLY A 66 20.98 -69.99 -19.43
CA GLY A 66 19.77 -70.36 -20.19
C GLY A 66 19.77 -71.73 -20.88
N GLY A 67 20.83 -72.53 -20.75
CA GLY A 67 20.98 -73.78 -21.50
C GLY A 67 21.07 -75.00 -20.59
N LEU A 68 20.15 -75.95 -20.72
CA LEU A 68 20.31 -77.23 -20.04
C LEU A 68 21.66 -77.86 -20.35
N PRO A 69 22.30 -78.48 -19.35
CA PRO A 69 23.51 -79.26 -19.57
C PRO A 69 23.26 -80.33 -20.64
N ALA A 70 24.31 -80.66 -21.40
CA ALA A 70 24.27 -81.68 -22.44
C ALA A 70 23.83 -83.05 -21.92
N MET A 71 24.04 -83.30 -20.61
CA MET A 71 23.66 -84.53 -19.92
C MET A 71 22.80 -84.22 -18.69
N PRO A 72 21.83 -85.07 -18.32
CA PRO A 72 21.05 -84.91 -17.09
C PRO A 72 21.94 -84.92 -15.85
N PRO A 73 21.70 -84.03 -14.86
CA PRO A 73 22.32 -84.13 -13.56
C PRO A 73 21.85 -85.44 -12.90
N ASN A 74 22.78 -86.29 -12.47
CA ASN A 74 22.52 -87.60 -11.86
C ASN A 74 21.90 -88.66 -12.78
N ALA A 75 22.50 -88.88 -13.96
CA ALA A 75 22.09 -89.96 -14.87
C ALA A 75 22.29 -91.35 -14.25
N GLN A 76 21.23 -92.16 -14.22
CA GLN A 76 21.28 -93.56 -13.80
C GLN A 76 21.64 -94.48 -14.98
N THR A 77 22.50 -95.47 -14.73
CA THR A 77 22.87 -96.46 -15.75
C THR A 77 21.64 -97.26 -16.20
N GLY A 78 21.40 -97.31 -17.51
CA GLY A 78 20.28 -98.06 -18.10
C GLY A 78 18.94 -97.31 -18.14
N ALA A 79 18.89 -96.06 -17.66
CA ALA A 79 17.74 -95.17 -17.75
C ALA A 79 17.83 -94.22 -18.96
N CYS A 80 16.68 -93.89 -19.56
CA CYS A 80 16.57 -92.97 -20.67
C CYS A 80 16.04 -91.62 -20.21
N TYR A 81 16.53 -90.54 -20.81
CA TYR A 81 16.16 -89.18 -20.43
C TYR A 81 15.79 -88.35 -21.65
N ALA A 82 14.86 -87.41 -21.47
CA ALA A 82 14.53 -86.41 -22.46
C ALA A 82 14.41 -85.03 -21.82
N ARG A 83 14.67 -83.98 -22.62
CA ARG A 83 14.40 -82.59 -22.25
C ARG A 83 12.90 -82.36 -22.40
N MET A 84 12.26 -81.93 -21.32
CA MET A 84 10.81 -81.74 -21.24
C MET A 84 10.50 -80.40 -20.58
N LEU A 85 9.43 -79.73 -21.01
CA LEU A 85 9.10 -78.38 -20.55
C LEU A 85 8.23 -78.44 -19.29
N THR A 86 8.74 -77.97 -18.16
CA THR A 86 7.95 -77.82 -16.93
C THR A 86 7.11 -76.55 -17.03
N PRO A 87 5.80 -76.60 -16.76
CA PRO A 87 4.94 -75.42 -16.84
C PRO A 87 5.30 -74.38 -15.75
N PRO A 88 5.01 -73.08 -15.99
CA PRO A 88 5.28 -72.02 -15.02
C PRO A 88 4.40 -72.18 -13.77
N LYS A 89 4.89 -71.68 -12.64
CA LYS A 89 4.16 -71.71 -11.36
C LYS A 89 3.68 -70.31 -10.98
N TYR A 90 2.44 -70.25 -10.52
CA TYR A 90 1.78 -69.03 -10.06
C TYR A 90 1.38 -69.16 -8.59
N ILE A 91 1.37 -68.03 -7.88
CA ILE A 91 0.83 -67.92 -6.53
C ILE A 91 -0.18 -66.76 -6.46
N ASP A 92 -1.26 -66.96 -5.73
CA ASP A 92 -2.23 -65.89 -5.45
C ASP A 92 -1.65 -64.91 -4.43
N ARG A 93 -1.48 -63.66 -4.86
CA ARG A 93 -1.13 -62.53 -3.97
C ARG A 93 -2.33 -61.63 -3.79
N ARG A 94 -2.41 -61.01 -2.61
CA ARG A 94 -3.38 -59.93 -2.32
C ARG A 94 -2.61 -58.62 -2.19
N ALA A 95 -3.13 -57.57 -2.82
CA ALA A 95 -2.63 -56.21 -2.66
C ALA A 95 -3.81 -55.26 -2.49
N SER A 96 -3.58 -54.16 -1.76
CA SER A 96 -4.53 -53.05 -1.68
C SER A 96 -4.14 -51.96 -2.66
N ARG A 97 -5.09 -51.44 -3.43
CA ARG A 97 -4.92 -50.25 -4.26
C ARG A 97 -5.76 -49.11 -3.72
N ILE A 98 -5.23 -47.88 -3.77
CA ILE A 98 -5.98 -46.67 -3.46
C ILE A 98 -6.99 -46.45 -4.59
N VAL A 99 -8.29 -46.45 -4.25
CA VAL A 99 -9.39 -46.15 -5.17
C VAL A 99 -9.71 -44.66 -5.12
N LYS A 100 -9.65 -44.07 -3.92
CA LYS A 100 -9.79 -42.63 -3.71
C LYS A 100 -8.71 -42.13 -2.78
N GLU A 101 -8.02 -41.09 -3.21
CA GLU A 101 -6.97 -40.46 -2.42
C GLU A 101 -7.55 -39.71 -1.22
N ALA A 102 -6.72 -39.52 -0.19
CA ALA A 102 -7.10 -38.70 0.95
C ALA A 102 -7.25 -37.25 0.50
N THR A 103 -8.34 -36.59 0.92
CA THR A 103 -8.65 -35.21 0.53
C THR A 103 -9.02 -34.38 1.75
N GLU A 104 -8.94 -33.06 1.61
CA GLU A 104 -9.40 -32.12 2.64
C GLU A 104 -10.74 -31.52 2.20
N ARG A 105 -11.78 -31.66 3.03
CA ARG A 105 -13.05 -30.95 2.83
C ARG A 105 -13.03 -29.65 3.60
N LEU A 106 -13.36 -28.54 2.94
CA LEU A 106 -13.51 -27.23 3.57
C LEU A 106 -14.96 -27.03 4.03
N GLU A 107 -15.14 -26.77 5.31
CA GLU A 107 -16.43 -26.41 5.90
C GLU A 107 -16.39 -24.97 6.42
N MET A 108 -17.34 -24.14 5.98
CA MET A 108 -17.45 -22.76 6.42
C MET A 108 -18.29 -22.68 7.69
N GLN A 109 -17.69 -22.21 8.78
CA GLN A 109 -18.43 -21.81 9.97
C GLN A 109 -18.76 -20.32 9.87
N PRO A 110 -20.06 -19.95 9.97
CA PRO A 110 -20.48 -18.56 9.83
C PRO A 110 -19.98 -17.70 11.00
N ALA A 111 -19.88 -16.39 10.76
CA ALA A 111 -19.49 -15.42 11.78
C ALA A 111 -20.57 -15.33 12.88
N ARG A 112 -20.14 -15.30 14.14
CA ARG A 112 -21.03 -15.07 15.29
C ARG A 112 -21.15 -13.58 15.52
N THR A 113 -22.39 -13.09 15.59
CA THR A 113 -22.70 -11.69 15.85
C THR A 113 -23.47 -11.54 17.14
N GLU A 114 -23.25 -10.42 17.81
CA GLU A 114 -23.92 -10.05 19.06
C GLU A 114 -24.34 -8.57 19.01
N TRP A 115 -25.51 -8.27 19.57
CA TRP A 115 -25.99 -6.89 19.69
C TRP A 115 -25.29 -6.19 20.85
N GLN A 116 -24.58 -5.11 20.56
CA GLN A 116 -23.96 -4.24 21.56
C GLN A 116 -24.54 -2.83 21.47
N GLU A 117 -24.65 -2.17 22.61
CA GLU A 117 -25.10 -0.78 22.69
C GLU A 117 -23.90 0.15 22.51
N GLU A 118 -23.95 0.99 21.48
CA GLU A 118 -22.91 1.97 21.15
C GLU A 118 -23.52 3.37 21.16
N GLN A 119 -22.87 4.32 21.82
CA GLN A 119 -23.30 5.72 21.81
C GLN A 119 -22.75 6.41 20.56
N VAL A 120 -23.66 6.81 19.67
CA VAL A 120 -23.32 7.54 18.45
C VAL A 120 -23.66 9.02 18.65
N VAL A 121 -22.74 9.91 18.27
CA VAL A 121 -22.98 11.36 18.26
C VAL A 121 -24.02 11.67 17.18
N VAL A 122 -25.16 12.22 17.59
CA VAL A 122 -26.22 12.64 16.67
C VAL A 122 -26.01 14.09 16.23
N SER A 123 -25.54 14.92 17.14
CA SER A 123 -25.17 16.30 16.86
C SER A 123 -23.93 16.69 17.64
N GLU A 124 -22.98 17.31 16.94
CA GLU A 124 -21.74 17.79 17.53
C GLU A 124 -21.98 19.00 18.44
N ALA A 125 -21.05 19.22 19.38
CA ALA A 125 -21.08 20.40 20.22
C ALA A 125 -20.77 21.63 19.37
N TYR A 126 -21.52 22.71 19.56
CA TYR A 126 -21.31 23.96 18.84
C TYR A 126 -21.46 25.17 19.77
N THR A 127 -20.83 26.27 19.39
CA THR A 127 -20.91 27.54 20.11
C THR A 127 -21.91 28.45 19.41
N LYS A 128 -22.92 28.90 20.14
CA LYS A 128 -23.87 29.92 19.67
C LYS A 128 -23.41 31.29 20.18
N LEU A 129 -23.30 32.25 19.27
CA LEU A 129 -23.03 33.66 19.62
C LEU A 129 -24.36 34.38 19.85
N GLU A 130 -24.57 34.90 21.06
CA GLU A 130 -25.72 35.76 21.36
C GLU A 130 -25.27 37.22 21.44
N LEU A 131 -25.90 38.09 20.65
CA LEU A 131 -25.59 39.53 20.64
C LEU A 131 -26.31 40.23 21.80
N VAL A 132 -25.52 40.79 22.72
CA VAL A 132 -26.04 41.69 23.75
C VAL A 132 -25.98 43.12 23.21
N PRO A 133 -27.12 43.81 23.05
CA PRO A 133 -27.15 45.14 22.44
C PRO A 133 -26.47 46.19 23.35
N ALA A 134 -25.90 47.22 22.72
CA ALA A 134 -25.29 48.32 23.45
C ALA A 134 -26.33 49.09 24.28
N THR A 135 -25.99 49.39 25.53
CA THR A 135 -26.83 50.22 26.42
C THR A 135 -26.30 51.65 26.44
N TYR A 136 -27.21 52.63 26.49
CA TYR A 136 -26.87 54.05 26.44
C TYR A 136 -27.32 54.78 27.70
N LYS A 137 -26.54 55.76 28.15
CA LYS A 137 -26.92 56.69 29.22
C LYS A 137 -26.80 58.15 28.79
N TRP A 138 -27.61 59.00 29.40
CA TRP A 138 -27.55 60.45 29.19
C TRP A 138 -26.51 61.04 30.13
N VAL A 139 -25.56 61.79 29.57
CA VAL A 139 -24.56 62.57 30.32
C VAL A 139 -24.78 64.04 29.98
N GLU A 140 -24.83 64.89 30.99
CA GLU A 140 -24.93 66.34 30.83
C GLU A 140 -23.52 66.92 30.65
N GLU A 141 -23.28 67.56 29.50
CA GLU A 141 -22.03 68.22 29.18
C GLU A 141 -22.30 69.73 29.07
N ARG A 142 -21.57 70.53 29.87
CA ARG A 142 -21.68 72.00 29.84
C ARG A 142 -20.76 72.53 28.76
N THR A 143 -21.34 73.09 27.69
CA THR A 143 -20.59 73.59 26.54
C THR A 143 -20.73 75.11 26.43
N GLU A 144 -19.63 75.79 26.09
CA GLU A 144 -19.61 77.22 25.80
C GLU A 144 -20.26 77.47 24.44
N VAL A 145 -21.41 78.13 24.43
CA VAL A 145 -22.16 78.41 23.19
C VAL A 145 -21.74 79.77 22.62
N LEU A 146 -21.50 80.75 23.49
CA LEU A 146 -21.04 82.08 23.10
C LEU A 146 -19.82 82.48 23.93
N PRO A 147 -18.68 82.79 23.27
CA PRO A 147 -17.50 83.22 23.99
C PRO A 147 -17.64 84.64 24.51
N ALA A 148 -16.93 84.93 25.60
CA ALA A 148 -16.89 86.26 26.19
C ALA A 148 -16.34 87.28 25.17
N LYS A 149 -16.98 88.45 25.08
CA LYS A 149 -16.58 89.52 24.15
C LYS A 149 -16.45 90.85 24.90
N GLN A 150 -15.60 91.71 24.35
CA GLN A 150 -15.38 93.07 24.84
C GLN A 150 -15.83 94.06 23.79
N ARG A 151 -16.56 95.10 24.20
CA ARG A 151 -16.92 96.23 23.35
C ARG A 151 -16.55 97.54 24.03
N GLN A 152 -16.01 98.46 23.24
CA GLN A 152 -15.73 99.83 23.69
C GLN A 152 -16.91 100.74 23.35
N GLU A 153 -17.37 101.49 24.35
CA GLU A 153 -18.40 102.50 24.21
C GLU A 153 -17.81 103.88 24.48
N LEU A 154 -18.08 104.85 23.59
CA LEU A 154 -17.59 106.22 23.70
C LEU A 154 -18.35 106.93 24.82
N VAL A 155 -17.66 107.26 25.91
CA VAL A 155 -18.24 107.92 27.08
C VAL A 155 -18.20 109.44 26.92
N ARG A 156 -17.11 109.96 26.36
CA ARG A 156 -16.93 111.40 26.17
C ARG A 156 -16.30 111.69 24.80
N PRO A 157 -16.92 112.55 23.96
CA PRO A 157 -16.31 112.98 22.71
C PRO A 157 -15.11 113.91 22.95
N ALA A 158 -14.29 114.08 21.93
CA ALA A 158 -13.13 114.95 21.99
C ALA A 158 -13.52 116.44 22.02
N GLU A 159 -12.87 117.24 22.86
CA GLU A 159 -13.11 118.70 22.94
C GLU A 159 -11.97 119.49 22.29
N TYR A 160 -12.34 120.54 21.57
CA TYR A 160 -11.42 121.41 20.83
C TYR A 160 -11.62 122.88 21.24
N GLU A 161 -10.53 123.63 21.30
CA GLU A 161 -10.54 125.09 21.57
C GLU A 161 -9.80 125.82 20.44
N SER A 162 -10.37 126.94 19.97
CA SER A 162 -9.76 127.79 18.93
C SER A 162 -8.76 128.78 19.57
N ARG A 163 -7.51 128.80 19.12
CA ARG A 163 -6.53 129.84 19.50
C ARG A 163 -6.05 130.65 18.30
N GLU A 164 -5.86 131.94 18.53
CA GLU A 164 -5.34 132.89 17.54
C GLU A 164 -3.81 132.84 17.45
N GLU A 165 -3.29 132.54 16.26
CA GLU A 165 -1.86 132.56 15.94
C GLU A 165 -1.58 133.69 14.95
N LYS A 166 -0.73 134.66 15.33
CA LYS A 166 -0.29 135.73 14.42
C LYS A 166 0.84 135.23 13.55
N ILE A 167 0.54 135.03 12.28
CA ILE A 167 1.50 134.58 11.28
C ILE A 167 2.05 135.82 10.56
N LEU A 168 3.38 135.92 10.50
CA LEU A 168 4.10 136.97 9.77
C LEU A 168 3.79 136.83 8.26
N VAL A 169 3.16 137.85 7.68
CA VAL A 169 2.76 137.83 6.26
C VAL A 169 3.82 138.50 5.39
N LYS A 170 4.46 139.56 5.88
CA LYS A 170 5.58 140.20 5.20
C LYS A 170 6.60 140.74 6.22
N PRO A 171 7.90 140.38 6.11
CA PRO A 171 8.95 140.90 6.99
C PRO A 171 9.22 142.39 6.73
N ALA A 172 9.90 143.05 7.68
CA ALA A 172 10.32 144.44 7.55
C ALA A 172 11.44 144.56 6.51
N GLU A 173 11.42 145.62 5.71
CA GLU A 173 12.40 145.87 4.63
C GLU A 173 12.88 147.31 4.65
N TRP A 174 14.14 147.51 4.26
CA TRP A 174 14.79 148.81 4.15
C TRP A 174 14.75 149.30 2.70
N VAL A 175 14.36 150.57 2.49
CA VAL A 175 14.30 151.18 1.15
C VAL A 175 15.00 152.54 1.17
N TRP A 176 15.78 152.83 0.11
CA TRP A 176 16.46 154.11 -0.08
C TRP A 176 15.49 155.17 -0.62
N ARG A 177 15.45 156.36 -0.01
CA ARG A 177 14.65 157.52 -0.48
C ARG A 177 15.49 158.81 -0.53
N PRO A 178 15.24 159.77 -1.43
CA PRO A 178 16.01 161.02 -1.54
C PRO A 178 15.91 161.89 -0.28
N GLY A 179 17.04 162.46 0.16
CA GLY A 179 17.16 163.33 1.35
C GLY A 179 18.43 163.05 2.16
N ARG A 180 18.84 164.00 3.02
CA ARG A 180 19.97 163.82 3.96
C ARG A 180 19.52 163.10 5.23
N GLY A 181 20.30 162.12 5.71
CA GLY A 181 19.94 161.24 6.82
C GLY A 181 21.15 160.48 7.42
N GLU A 182 20.92 159.58 8.38
CA GLU A 182 22.00 158.93 9.17
C GLU A 182 22.94 158.01 8.36
N LEU A 183 22.43 157.37 7.31
CA LEU A 183 23.23 156.61 6.34
C LEU A 183 22.97 157.19 4.96
N GLU A 184 23.96 157.89 4.42
CA GLU A 184 23.89 158.57 3.13
C GLU A 184 24.62 157.77 2.05
N LYS A 185 23.97 157.64 0.89
CA LYS A 185 24.59 157.12 -0.33
C LYS A 185 24.27 158.09 -1.47
N ILE A 186 25.29 158.44 -2.25
CA ILE A 186 25.11 159.21 -3.49
C ILE A 186 24.83 158.22 -4.63
N ASP A 187 23.79 158.50 -5.40
CA ASP A 187 23.47 157.72 -6.59
C ASP A 187 24.41 158.07 -7.75
N GLU A 188 25.09 157.07 -8.32
CA GLU A 188 26.17 157.24 -9.32
C GLU A 188 25.67 157.84 -10.65
N GLU A 189 24.37 157.78 -10.93
CA GLU A 189 23.77 158.24 -12.18
C GLU A 189 23.12 159.64 -12.07
N THR A 190 22.61 160.02 -10.88
CA THR A 190 21.82 161.25 -10.68
C THR A 190 22.45 162.26 -9.72
N GLY A 191 23.46 161.88 -8.92
CA GLY A 191 24.13 162.77 -7.97
C GLY A 191 23.28 163.19 -6.77
N GLU A 192 22.09 162.61 -6.59
CA GLU A 192 21.21 162.86 -5.46
C GLU A 192 21.64 162.06 -4.22
N ILE A 193 21.52 162.68 -3.02
CA ILE A 193 21.79 162.00 -1.75
C ILE A 193 20.53 161.22 -1.34
N LEU A 194 20.67 159.91 -1.17
CA LEU A 194 19.63 159.00 -0.67
C LEU A 194 19.90 158.62 0.79
N HIS A 195 18.85 158.47 1.60
CA HIS A 195 18.89 157.93 2.96
C HIS A 195 17.98 156.70 3.11
N GLN A 196 18.33 155.80 4.03
CA GLN A 196 17.64 154.54 4.26
C GLN A 196 16.47 154.70 5.25
N VAL A 197 15.27 154.26 4.88
CA VAL A 197 14.08 154.25 5.76
C VAL A 197 13.52 152.83 5.88
N GLU A 198 13.23 152.39 7.11
CA GLU A 198 12.66 151.07 7.41
C GLU A 198 11.13 151.07 7.29
N ILE A 199 10.56 150.05 6.63
CA ILE A 199 9.11 149.79 6.61
C ILE A 199 8.81 148.58 7.51
N PRO A 200 7.97 148.71 8.55
CA PRO A 200 7.75 147.64 9.53
C PRO A 200 6.94 146.47 8.96
N ALA A 201 7.19 145.28 9.50
CA ALA A 201 6.55 144.02 9.14
C ALA A 201 5.02 144.02 9.37
N LYS A 202 4.27 143.31 8.51
CA LYS A 202 2.82 143.10 8.64
C LYS A 202 2.48 141.65 9.01
N TYR A 203 1.60 141.47 9.99
CA TYR A 203 1.10 140.18 10.47
C TYR A 203 -0.39 140.00 10.13
N ARG A 204 -0.86 138.76 9.93
CA ARG A 204 -2.29 138.41 9.98
C ARG A 204 -2.54 137.37 11.06
N THR A 205 -3.68 137.46 11.70
CA THR A 205 -4.12 136.49 12.70
C THR A 205 -5.00 135.44 12.03
N VAL A 206 -4.78 134.16 12.34
CA VAL A 206 -5.66 133.05 11.93
C VAL A 206 -6.01 132.19 13.15
N GLU A 207 -7.24 131.66 13.17
CA GLU A 207 -7.71 130.76 14.24
C GLU A 207 -7.36 129.30 13.91
N ARG A 208 -6.73 128.59 14.85
CA ARG A 208 -6.46 127.14 14.77
C ARG A 208 -7.12 126.42 15.94
N GLN A 209 -7.90 125.37 15.65
CA GLN A 209 -8.46 124.49 16.69
C GLN A 209 -7.40 123.51 17.19
N VAL A 210 -7.18 123.51 18.50
CA VAL A 210 -6.27 122.59 19.19
C VAL A 210 -7.11 121.63 20.03
N LEU A 211 -6.80 120.33 19.92
CA LEU A 211 -7.42 119.28 20.72
C LEU A 211 -7.05 119.47 22.19
N VAL A 212 -8.04 119.76 23.03
CA VAL A 212 -7.85 120.00 24.47
C VAL A 212 -7.91 118.69 25.23
N SER A 213 -8.84 117.81 24.87
CA SER A 213 -8.99 116.49 25.50
C SER A 213 -9.37 115.41 24.48
N PRO A 214 -8.68 114.24 24.50
CA PRO A 214 -9.00 113.12 23.62
C PRO A 214 -10.29 112.41 24.05
N PRO A 215 -10.94 111.65 23.15
CA PRO A 215 -12.15 110.92 23.49
C PRO A 215 -11.87 109.79 24.50
N GLU A 216 -12.77 109.61 25.45
CA GLU A 216 -12.67 108.59 26.50
C GLU A 216 -13.62 107.42 26.22
N TYR A 217 -13.10 106.20 26.25
CA TYR A 217 -13.85 104.97 26.00
C TYR A 217 -13.91 104.10 27.26
N ARG A 218 -15.06 103.46 27.48
CA ARG A 218 -15.23 102.44 28.51
C ARG A 218 -15.38 101.07 27.88
N THR A 219 -14.58 100.10 28.34
CA THR A 219 -14.69 98.70 27.89
C THR A 219 -15.72 97.96 28.74
N ILE A 220 -16.78 97.48 28.11
CA ILE A 220 -17.78 96.61 28.71
C ILE A 220 -17.43 95.15 28.36
N HIS A 221 -17.43 94.28 29.36
CA HIS A 221 -17.14 92.85 29.23
C HIS A 221 -18.43 92.05 29.35
N GLU A 222 -18.76 91.29 28.31
CA GLU A 222 -19.90 90.38 28.31
C GLU A 222 -19.41 88.96 28.63
N PRO A 223 -19.91 88.30 29.70
CA PRO A 223 -19.43 86.97 30.09
C PRO A 223 -19.86 85.89 29.10
N ALA A 224 -19.07 84.81 29.02
CA ALA A 224 -19.40 83.67 28.18
C ALA A 224 -20.69 82.97 28.65
N VAL A 225 -21.55 82.59 27.70
CA VAL A 225 -22.80 81.89 27.96
C VAL A 225 -22.58 80.39 27.76
N PHE A 226 -22.89 79.61 28.79
CA PHE A 226 -22.79 78.16 28.79
C PHE A 226 -24.18 77.54 28.81
N GLU A 227 -24.41 76.54 27.97
CA GLU A 227 -25.62 75.71 28.01
C GLU A 227 -25.26 74.26 28.35
N THR A 228 -26.12 73.59 29.10
CA THR A 228 -25.97 72.16 29.39
C THR A 228 -26.69 71.36 28.33
N VAL A 229 -25.93 70.61 27.53
CA VAL A 229 -26.48 69.75 26.48
C VAL A 229 -26.43 68.30 26.93
N ARG A 230 -27.56 67.60 26.83
CA ARG A 230 -27.63 66.15 27.09
C ARG A 230 -27.03 65.39 25.90
N LYS A 231 -25.98 64.62 26.15
CA LYS A 231 -25.35 63.75 25.14
C LYS A 231 -25.58 62.28 25.52
N ARG A 232 -26.06 61.49 24.55
CA ARG A 232 -26.25 60.05 24.74
C ARG A 232 -24.92 59.34 24.49
N VAL A 233 -24.32 58.83 25.56
CA VAL A 233 -23.02 58.13 25.52
C VAL A 233 -23.26 56.63 25.71
N VAL A 234 -22.49 55.81 25.01
CA VAL A 234 -22.50 54.34 25.17
C VAL A 234 -22.00 54.01 26.58
N ASP A 235 -22.83 53.33 27.36
CA ASP A 235 -22.50 52.89 28.72
C ASP A 235 -21.83 51.52 28.71
N GLN A 236 -22.46 50.57 28.01
CA GLN A 236 -21.90 49.25 27.75
C GLN A 236 -21.91 49.00 26.24
N PRO A 237 -20.75 48.73 25.62
CA PRO A 237 -20.68 48.46 24.19
C PRO A 237 -21.35 47.13 23.87
N GLU A 238 -21.77 46.99 22.61
CA GLU A 238 -22.24 45.72 22.08
C GLU A 238 -21.14 44.67 22.22
N HIS A 239 -21.50 43.50 22.72
CA HIS A 239 -20.58 42.38 22.83
C HIS A 239 -21.33 41.07 22.58
N THR A 240 -20.56 40.07 22.16
CA THR A 240 -21.07 38.73 21.91
C THR A 240 -20.76 37.84 23.10
N VAL A 241 -21.76 37.10 23.57
CA VAL A 241 -21.58 36.06 24.58
C VAL A 241 -21.59 34.70 23.89
N GLU A 242 -20.56 33.90 24.13
CA GLU A 242 -20.44 32.54 23.63
C GLU A 242 -21.19 31.54 24.53
N VAL A 243 -22.28 30.96 24.03
CA VAL A 243 -23.02 29.90 24.72
C VAL A 243 -22.67 28.54 24.09
N LYS A 244 -22.01 27.66 24.85
CA LYS A 244 -21.63 26.31 24.39
C LYS A 244 -22.79 25.34 24.53
N VAL A 245 -23.27 24.78 23.43
CA VAL A 245 -24.29 23.72 23.40
C VAL A 245 -23.57 22.36 23.32
N PRO A 246 -23.80 21.43 24.27
CA PRO A 246 -23.10 20.15 24.30
C PRO A 246 -23.57 19.21 23.18
N ALA A 247 -22.70 18.25 22.82
CA ALA A 247 -23.03 17.21 21.86
C ALA A 247 -24.14 16.30 22.41
N VAL A 248 -25.06 15.88 21.54
CA VAL A 248 -26.16 14.98 21.90
C VAL A 248 -25.80 13.58 21.40
N TYR A 249 -25.79 12.62 22.32
CA TYR A 249 -25.52 11.21 22.05
C TYR A 249 -26.82 10.42 22.01
N LYS A 250 -26.89 9.41 21.14
CA LYS A 250 -27.97 8.42 21.12
C LYS A 250 -27.37 7.02 21.18
N THR A 251 -27.88 6.20 22.08
CA THR A 251 -27.52 4.79 22.14
C THR A 251 -28.23 4.04 21.02
N VAL A 252 -27.46 3.40 20.15
CA VAL A 252 -27.97 2.55 19.07
C VAL A 252 -27.45 1.13 19.29
N LYS A 253 -28.31 0.14 19.05
CA LYS A 253 -27.91 -1.27 19.06
C LYS A 253 -27.22 -1.57 17.74
N VAL A 254 -25.93 -1.88 17.79
CA VAL A 254 -25.10 -2.24 16.63
C VAL A 254 -24.78 -3.73 16.72
N GLN A 255 -24.93 -4.45 15.61
CA GLN A 255 -24.58 -5.86 15.52
C GLN A 255 -23.08 -5.99 15.24
N LYS A 256 -22.31 -6.38 16.27
CA LYS A 256 -20.86 -6.51 16.17
C LYS A 256 -20.47 -7.97 15.95
N VAL A 257 -19.50 -8.20 15.07
CA VAL A 257 -18.94 -9.55 14.85
C VAL A 257 -18.02 -9.87 16.02
N VAL A 258 -18.41 -10.87 16.83
CA VAL A 258 -17.64 -11.32 18.00
C VAL A 258 -16.64 -12.39 17.59
N GLU A 259 -17.07 -13.30 16.70
CA GLU A 259 -16.19 -14.32 16.12
C GLU A 259 -16.32 -14.26 14.60
N PRO A 260 -15.23 -14.04 13.85
CA PRO A 260 -15.27 -14.00 12.39
C PRO A 260 -15.55 -15.39 11.82
N ALA A 261 -16.05 -15.42 10.58
CA ALA A 261 -16.24 -16.68 9.87
C ALA A 261 -14.88 -17.38 9.68
N LYS A 262 -14.87 -18.70 9.86
CA LYS A 262 -13.64 -19.51 9.74
C LYS A 262 -13.89 -20.74 8.88
N LEU A 263 -12.87 -21.11 8.09
CA LEU A 263 -12.86 -22.32 7.28
C LEU A 263 -12.20 -23.45 8.09
N ILE A 264 -12.93 -24.53 8.33
CA ILE A 264 -12.41 -25.73 8.96
C ILE A 264 -12.06 -26.74 7.88
N ARG A 265 -10.86 -27.31 7.97
CA ARG A 265 -10.40 -28.40 7.12
C ARG A 265 -10.71 -29.72 7.81
N VAL A 266 -11.62 -30.50 7.24
CA VAL A 266 -11.97 -31.84 7.73
C VAL A 266 -11.25 -32.86 6.84
N PRO A 267 -10.34 -33.68 7.39
CA PRO A 267 -9.66 -34.70 6.60
C PRO A 267 -10.62 -35.83 6.22
N VAL A 268 -10.66 -36.18 4.95
CA VAL A 268 -11.38 -37.33 4.41
C VAL A 268 -10.35 -38.43 4.11
N PRO A 269 -10.42 -39.60 4.77
CA PRO A 269 -9.43 -40.65 4.60
C PRO A 269 -9.49 -41.27 3.20
N ALA A 270 -8.35 -41.85 2.77
CA ALA A 270 -8.28 -42.59 1.51
C ALA A 270 -9.11 -43.89 1.58
N GLU A 271 -9.74 -44.25 0.46
CA GLU A 271 -10.46 -45.52 0.31
C GLU A 271 -9.55 -46.54 -0.40
N TYR A 272 -9.41 -47.72 0.19
CA TYR A 272 -8.60 -48.83 -0.32
C TYR A 272 -9.50 -49.97 -0.79
N GLU A 273 -9.14 -50.60 -1.90
CA GLU A 273 -9.77 -51.81 -2.40
C GLU A 273 -8.73 -52.93 -2.49
N GLU A 274 -9.06 -54.09 -1.93
CA GLU A 274 -8.24 -55.29 -2.03
C GLU A 274 -8.51 -56.02 -3.34
N TYR A 275 -7.44 -56.39 -4.03
CA TYR A 275 -7.53 -57.22 -5.21
C TYR A 275 -6.51 -58.35 -5.14
N SER A 276 -6.88 -59.51 -5.71
CA SER A 276 -5.99 -60.65 -5.86
C SER A 276 -5.44 -60.73 -7.28
N TYR A 277 -4.15 -61.03 -7.42
CA TYR A 277 -3.52 -61.27 -8.70
C TYR A 277 -2.61 -62.50 -8.64
N LEU A 278 -2.47 -63.17 -9.78
CA LEU A 278 -1.54 -64.29 -9.94
C LEU A 278 -0.14 -63.74 -10.21
N GLU A 279 0.77 -63.97 -9.28
CA GLU A 279 2.19 -63.67 -9.46
C GLU A 279 2.90 -64.92 -9.98
N LYS A 280 3.57 -64.80 -11.14
CA LYS A 280 4.42 -65.87 -11.68
C LYS A 280 5.73 -65.91 -10.87
N ILE A 281 5.96 -67.00 -10.16
CA ILE A 281 7.14 -67.18 -9.30
C ILE A 281 8.21 -68.09 -9.91
N ALA A 282 7.85 -68.89 -10.91
CA ALA A 282 8.77 -69.69 -11.67
C ALA A 282 8.37 -69.67 -13.14
N ASP A 283 9.34 -69.44 -14.00
CA ASP A 283 9.17 -69.52 -15.45
C ASP A 283 9.05 -70.97 -15.92
N GLU A 284 8.62 -71.13 -17.17
CA GLU A 284 8.71 -72.42 -17.82
C GLU A 284 10.18 -72.78 -18.05
N GLU A 285 10.57 -73.96 -17.59
CA GLU A 285 11.95 -74.41 -17.66
C GLU A 285 12.00 -75.77 -18.33
N LEU A 286 12.89 -75.89 -19.32
CA LEU A 286 13.24 -77.19 -19.87
C LEU A 286 14.04 -77.94 -18.80
N VAL A 287 13.59 -79.14 -18.44
CA VAL A 287 14.23 -79.98 -17.42
C VAL A 287 14.47 -81.38 -18.00
N TRP A 288 15.51 -82.05 -17.53
CA TRP A 288 15.70 -83.45 -17.84
C TRP A 288 14.74 -84.31 -17.01
N ARG A 289 13.94 -85.14 -17.69
CA ARG A 289 13.09 -86.15 -17.04
C ARG A 289 13.42 -87.53 -17.57
N GLN A 290 13.31 -88.51 -16.68
CA GLN A 290 13.42 -89.91 -17.07
C GLN A 290 12.19 -90.30 -17.90
N ILE A 291 12.43 -90.94 -19.03
CA ILE A 291 11.41 -91.48 -19.93
C ILE A 291 11.62 -92.99 -20.06
N PRO A 292 10.58 -93.77 -20.38
CA PRO A 292 10.75 -95.16 -20.77
C PRO A 292 11.75 -95.28 -21.91
N CYS A 293 12.65 -96.26 -21.82
CA CYS A 293 13.55 -96.55 -22.93
C CYS A 293 12.79 -97.21 -24.07
N LYS A 294 13.38 -97.24 -25.27
CA LYS A 294 12.78 -97.92 -26.44
C LYS A 294 12.38 -99.36 -26.11
N ARG A 295 13.25 -100.12 -25.43
CA ARG A 295 13.00 -101.48 -24.95
C ARG A 295 11.75 -101.64 -24.08
N ASP A 296 11.38 -100.59 -23.34
CA ASP A 296 10.23 -100.61 -22.43
C ASP A 296 8.94 -100.20 -23.17
N LEU A 297 9.07 -99.40 -24.24
CA LEU A 297 7.96 -99.02 -25.13
C LEU A 297 7.64 -100.08 -26.20
N ASP A 298 8.60 -100.97 -26.47
CA ASP A 298 8.40 -102.11 -27.37
C ASP A 298 7.42 -103.16 -26.76
N ASP A 299 7.20 -103.14 -25.44
CA ASP A 299 6.12 -103.90 -24.77
C ASP A 299 4.80 -103.12 -24.83
N ASP A 300 3.89 -103.56 -25.72
CA ASP A 300 2.61 -102.92 -25.95
C ASP A 300 1.73 -102.85 -24.70
N LYS A 301 1.97 -103.71 -23.70
CA LYS A 301 1.23 -103.74 -22.43
C LYS A 301 1.33 -102.42 -21.67
N LEU A 302 2.51 -101.81 -21.61
CA LEU A 302 2.72 -100.55 -20.89
C LEU A 302 1.92 -99.43 -21.56
N LEU A 303 2.01 -99.31 -22.88
CA LEU A 303 1.29 -98.28 -23.64
C LEU A 303 -0.23 -98.48 -23.59
N ARG A 304 -0.74 -99.72 -23.66
CA ARG A 304 -2.17 -100.02 -23.49
C ARG A 304 -2.67 -99.59 -22.11
N GLN A 305 -1.88 -99.84 -21.06
CA GLN A 305 -2.22 -99.40 -19.70
C GLN A 305 -2.25 -97.87 -19.60
N VAL A 306 -1.24 -97.19 -20.15
CA VAL A 306 -1.20 -95.71 -20.20
C VAL A 306 -2.42 -95.15 -20.92
N GLN A 307 -2.75 -95.65 -22.12
CA GLN A 307 -3.94 -95.22 -22.88
C GLN A 307 -5.24 -95.46 -22.10
N LYS A 308 -5.38 -96.62 -21.47
CA LYS A 308 -6.55 -96.94 -20.63
C LYS A 308 -6.68 -95.97 -19.46
N GLN A 309 -5.59 -95.71 -18.74
CA GLN A 309 -5.56 -94.83 -17.58
C GLN A 309 -5.78 -93.35 -17.94
N LEU A 310 -5.34 -92.92 -19.12
CA LEU A 310 -5.63 -91.59 -19.65
C LEU A 310 -7.11 -91.44 -19.99
N ASN A 311 -7.69 -92.40 -20.70
CA ASN A 311 -9.11 -92.42 -21.05
C ASN A 311 -10.01 -92.46 -19.81
N GLU A 312 -9.67 -93.27 -18.80
CA GLU A 312 -10.37 -93.33 -17.52
C GLU A 312 -10.37 -91.98 -16.78
N ARG A 313 -9.31 -91.18 -16.95
CA ARG A 313 -9.18 -89.82 -16.39
C ARG A 313 -9.76 -88.73 -17.29
N GLY A 314 -10.40 -89.11 -18.40
CA GLY A 314 -11.06 -88.20 -19.34
C GLY A 314 -10.14 -87.57 -20.38
N PHE A 315 -8.93 -88.08 -20.57
CA PHE A 315 -8.02 -87.65 -21.63
C PHE A 315 -8.09 -88.63 -22.80
N ASP A 316 -8.56 -88.15 -23.96
CA ASP A 316 -8.81 -88.99 -25.14
C ASP A 316 -7.51 -89.47 -25.81
N ALA A 317 -7.03 -90.63 -25.38
CA ALA A 317 -5.88 -91.31 -25.95
C ALA A 317 -6.25 -92.19 -27.18
N GLY A 318 -7.53 -92.24 -27.57
CA GLY A 318 -8.03 -93.18 -28.57
C GLY A 318 -8.18 -94.60 -28.02
N TYR A 319 -8.14 -95.61 -28.90
CA TYR A 319 -8.20 -97.01 -28.48
C TYR A 319 -6.92 -97.40 -27.73
N ALA A 320 -7.04 -98.26 -26.70
CA ALA A 320 -5.90 -98.83 -26.00
C ALA A 320 -5.22 -99.93 -26.85
N ASP A 321 -4.66 -99.52 -27.98
CA ASP A 321 -4.04 -100.35 -29.00
C ASP A 321 -2.54 -100.59 -28.78
N GLY A 322 -1.93 -99.89 -27.80
CA GLY A 322 -0.50 -99.96 -27.50
C GLY A 322 0.36 -99.09 -28.41
N ILE A 323 -0.26 -98.23 -29.23
CA ILE A 323 0.45 -97.39 -30.20
C ILE A 323 0.51 -95.95 -29.69
N LEU A 324 1.72 -95.40 -29.61
CA LEU A 324 1.93 -93.99 -29.31
C LEU A 324 1.62 -93.12 -30.55
N GLY A 325 0.33 -92.99 -30.88
CA GLY A 325 -0.15 -92.13 -31.95
C GLY A 325 -0.43 -90.70 -31.50
N LYS A 326 -0.78 -89.82 -32.45
CA LYS A 326 -1.06 -88.39 -32.20
C LYS A 326 -2.11 -88.14 -31.10
N ARG A 327 -3.14 -88.99 -31.00
CA ARG A 327 -4.17 -88.90 -29.95
C ARG A 327 -3.59 -89.22 -28.57
N THR A 328 -2.85 -90.33 -28.46
CA THR A 328 -2.13 -90.71 -27.24
C THR A 328 -1.16 -89.61 -26.81
N GLU A 329 -0.37 -89.04 -27.72
CA GLU A 329 0.56 -87.94 -27.43
C GLU A 329 -0.17 -86.69 -26.93
N ALA A 330 -1.27 -86.29 -27.59
CA ALA A 330 -2.08 -85.16 -27.16
C ALA A 330 -2.71 -85.39 -25.77
N ALA A 331 -3.19 -86.60 -25.50
CA ALA A 331 -3.73 -86.99 -24.20
C ALA A 331 -2.67 -86.94 -23.09
N ILE A 332 -1.46 -87.44 -23.37
CA ILE A 332 -0.31 -87.36 -22.46
C ILE A 332 0.02 -85.90 -22.16
N HIS A 333 0.14 -85.06 -23.20
CA HIS A 333 0.44 -83.63 -23.03
C HIS A 333 -0.62 -82.93 -22.17
N ALA A 334 -1.91 -83.14 -22.47
CA ALA A 334 -3.01 -82.53 -21.71
C ALA A 334 -3.03 -83.02 -20.25
N PHE A 335 -2.73 -84.30 -20.01
CA PHE A 335 -2.62 -84.85 -18.66
C PHE A 335 -1.46 -84.23 -17.89
N GLN A 336 -0.27 -84.17 -18.51
CA GLN A 336 0.93 -83.56 -17.93
C GLN A 336 0.68 -82.10 -17.57
N GLN A 337 0.08 -81.34 -18.48
CA GLN A 337 -0.25 -79.92 -18.26
C GLN A 337 -1.23 -79.74 -17.09
N LYS A 338 -2.27 -80.57 -17.00
CA LYS A 338 -3.26 -80.50 -15.91
C LYS A 338 -2.65 -80.85 -14.55
N GLN A 339 -1.70 -81.79 -14.52
CA GLN A 339 -1.03 -82.23 -13.29
C GLN A 339 0.18 -81.36 -12.91
N GLY A 340 0.52 -80.34 -13.71
CA GLY A 340 1.71 -79.52 -13.50
C GLY A 340 3.04 -80.27 -13.68
N LEU A 341 3.02 -81.37 -14.44
CA LEU A 341 4.20 -82.17 -14.77
C LEU A 341 4.92 -81.61 -15.99
N ALA A 342 6.18 -82.02 -16.19
CA ALA A 342 6.89 -81.69 -17.41
C ALA A 342 6.17 -82.28 -18.64
N THR A 343 6.02 -81.47 -19.67
CA THR A 343 5.23 -81.77 -20.88
C THR A 343 6.10 -82.24 -22.04
N GLY A 344 5.52 -83.03 -22.95
CA GLY A 344 6.03 -83.25 -24.31
C GLY A 344 6.30 -84.71 -24.69
N ARG A 345 6.75 -85.55 -23.76
CA ARG A 345 6.99 -87.01 -23.97
C ARG A 345 6.45 -87.81 -22.80
N LEU A 346 6.20 -89.10 -22.97
CA LEU A 346 5.84 -89.97 -21.85
C LEU A 346 7.02 -90.05 -20.86
N SER A 347 6.90 -89.44 -19.68
CA SER A 347 7.90 -89.54 -18.61
C SER A 347 7.53 -90.63 -17.61
N VAL A 348 8.52 -91.17 -16.90
CA VAL A 348 8.31 -92.13 -15.80
C VAL A 348 7.41 -91.53 -14.71
N GLU A 349 7.58 -90.25 -14.40
CA GLU A 349 6.71 -89.49 -13.49
C GLU A 349 5.25 -89.43 -13.98
N THR A 350 5.04 -89.36 -15.29
CA THR A 350 3.70 -89.43 -15.90
C THR A 350 3.09 -90.82 -15.72
N ILE A 351 3.88 -91.89 -15.89
CA ILE A 351 3.42 -93.27 -15.70
C ILE A 351 3.06 -93.53 -14.24
N GLN A 352 3.89 -93.06 -13.30
CA GLN A 352 3.65 -93.18 -11.86
C GLN A 352 2.40 -92.38 -11.42
N SER A 353 2.21 -91.16 -11.93
CA SER A 353 1.00 -90.35 -11.63
C SER A 353 -0.28 -90.92 -12.25
N LEU A 354 -0.17 -91.74 -13.30
CA LEU A 354 -1.28 -92.55 -13.82
C LEU A 354 -1.55 -93.81 -12.98
N GLY A 355 -0.72 -94.10 -11.97
CA GLY A 355 -0.88 -95.26 -11.07
C GLY A 355 -0.35 -96.56 -11.65
N ILE A 356 0.53 -96.49 -12.65
CA ILE A 356 1.14 -97.65 -13.31
C ILE A 356 2.54 -97.85 -12.71
N ALA A 357 2.86 -99.08 -12.33
CA ALA A 357 4.18 -99.44 -11.83
C ALA A 357 5.17 -99.54 -13.02
N PHE A 358 6.30 -98.83 -12.91
CA PHE A 358 7.37 -98.77 -13.92
C PHE A 358 8.73 -99.02 -13.27
#